data_AF-A0A946W3J1-F1
#
_entry.id   AF-A0A946W3J1-F1
#
_cell.length_a   1.000
_cell.length_b   1.000
_cell.length_c   1.000
_cell.angle_alpha   90.00
_cell.angle_beta   90.00
_cell.angle_gamma   90.00
#
_symmetry.space_group_name_H-M   'P 1'
#
loop_
_entity.id
_entity.type
_entity.pdbx_description
1 polymer ?
#
loop_
_entity_poly.entity_id
_entity_poly.type
_entity_poly.pdbx_seq_one_letter_code
_entity_poly.pdbx_strand_id
1 'polypeptide(L)'
;MVIKILHVVLLASVKYFFTLPYAMIIGLEYKHAVLAVLVGGIGGFLFFYYLSKPLIRGIDFSWPYLCRLVPHFIRVRYKGYCERVQTKKLPKIFSRKSRLISRIKTTYGLWGIVVATPLFLTIPLGAFLLNKYYSRRKHVVFYMILSIIGWAAILSGIIYLFPNVFL
;
A
#
# COMPACT_ATOMS: atom_id res chain seq x y z
N MET A 1 -2.98 -23.58 16.38
CA MET A 1 -3.88 -23.19 15.27
C MET A 1 -4.06 -21.67 15.18
N VAL A 2 -4.61 -21.01 16.21
CA VAL A 2 -4.93 -19.57 16.19
C VAL A 2 -3.71 -18.66 15.91
N ILE A 3 -2.57 -18.92 16.55
CA ILE A 3 -1.33 -18.13 16.38
C ILE A 3 -0.84 -18.16 14.92
N LYS A 4 -0.93 -19.33 14.26
CA LYS A 4 -0.55 -19.49 12.84
C LYS A 4 -1.43 -18.62 11.94
N ILE A 5 -2.74 -18.65 12.17
CA ILE A 5 -3.72 -17.84 11.43
C ILE A 5 -3.45 -16.34 11.64
N LEU A 6 -3.27 -15.91 12.89
CA LEU A 6 -2.99 -14.52 13.22
C LEU A 6 -1.72 -14.02 12.52
N HIS A 7 -0.66 -14.84 12.52
CA HIS A 7 0.59 -14.49 11.84
C HIS A 7 0.40 -14.35 10.32
N VAL A 8 -0.37 -15.24 9.69
CA VAL A 8 -0.70 -15.14 8.25
C VAL A 8 -1.54 -13.90 7.95
N VAL A 9 -2.52 -13.57 8.79
CA VAL A 9 -3.36 -12.35 8.64
C VAL A 9 -2.50 -11.09 8.71
N LEU A 10 -1.59 -11.00 9.68
CA LEU A 10 -0.67 -9.88 9.82
C LEU A 10 0.29 -9.78 8.63
N LEU A 11 0.84 -10.91 8.19
CA LEU A 11 1.70 -10.93 7.02
C LEU A 11 0.93 -10.50 5.77
N ALA A 12 -0.33 -10.92 5.60
CA ALA A 12 -1.18 -10.58 4.46
C ALA A 12 -1.46 -9.08 4.40
N SER A 13 -1.56 -8.43 5.56
CA SER A 13 -1.74 -6.98 5.64
C SER A 13 -0.55 -6.16 5.12
N VAL A 14 0.65 -6.75 5.03
CA VAL A 14 1.88 -6.07 4.59
C VAL A 14 2.41 -6.60 3.26
N LYS A 15 2.52 -7.93 3.12
CA LYS A 15 3.16 -8.66 2.01
C LYS A 15 2.23 -9.71 1.41
N TYR A 16 1.10 -9.27 0.89
CA TYR A 16 0.01 -10.10 0.35
C TYR A 16 0.44 -11.24 -0.60
N PHE A 17 1.30 -10.97 -1.58
CA PHE A 17 1.70 -11.98 -2.57
C PHE A 17 2.32 -13.24 -1.95
N PHE A 18 3.16 -13.08 -0.92
CA PHE A 18 3.92 -14.18 -0.32
C PHE A 18 3.14 -14.96 0.74
N THR A 19 1.95 -14.48 1.14
CA THR A 19 1.28 -15.02 2.33
C THR A 19 0.58 -16.33 2.08
N LEU A 20 0.04 -16.54 0.88
CA LEU A 20 -0.63 -17.78 0.55
C LEU A 20 0.37 -18.96 0.45
N PRO A 21 1.51 -18.83 -0.27
CA PRO A 21 2.57 -19.85 -0.23
C PRO A 21 3.10 -20.10 1.19
N TYR A 22 3.33 -19.04 1.95
CA TYR A 22 3.83 -19.13 3.31
C TYR A 22 2.87 -19.86 4.27
N ALA A 23 1.56 -19.64 4.12
CA ALA A 23 0.54 -20.33 4.90
C ALA A 23 0.53 -21.84 4.63
N MET A 24 0.76 -22.25 3.38
CA MET A 24 0.87 -23.66 3.00
C MET A 24 2.11 -24.31 3.61
N ILE A 25 3.27 -23.63 3.59
CA ILE A 25 4.52 -24.12 4.20
C ILE A 25 4.39 -24.33 5.72
N ILE A 26 3.59 -23.51 6.40
CA ILE A 26 3.30 -23.67 7.85
C ILE A 26 2.36 -24.87 8.13
N GLY A 27 1.84 -25.51 7.09
CA GLY A 27 0.88 -26.61 7.17
C GLY A 27 -0.51 -26.15 7.56
N LEU A 28 -0.91 -24.94 7.14
CA LEU A 28 -2.26 -24.45 7.36
C LEU A 28 -3.21 -25.08 6.33
N GLU A 29 -4.39 -25.50 6.76
CA GLU A 29 -5.39 -26.01 5.83
C GLU A 29 -5.73 -24.95 4.78
N TYR A 30 -5.78 -25.36 3.52
CA TYR A 30 -5.96 -24.47 2.37
C TYR A 30 -7.15 -23.50 2.51
N LYS A 31 -8.30 -23.99 2.98
CA LYS A 31 -9.50 -23.15 3.20
C LYS A 31 -9.23 -22.05 4.23
N HIS A 32 -8.59 -22.41 5.34
CA HIS A 32 -8.21 -21.49 6.40
C HIS A 32 -7.13 -20.50 5.94
N ALA A 33 -6.20 -20.94 5.08
CA ALA A 33 -5.17 -20.09 4.49
C ALA A 33 -5.77 -19.02 3.57
N VAL A 34 -6.66 -19.41 2.64
CA VAL A 34 -7.31 -18.47 1.71
C VAL A 34 -8.16 -17.45 2.49
N LEU A 35 -8.95 -17.90 3.48
CA LEU A 35 -9.73 -17.01 4.32
C LEU A 35 -8.84 -16.04 5.11
N ALA A 36 -7.75 -16.53 5.71
CA ALA A 36 -6.81 -15.69 6.45
C ALA A 36 -6.14 -14.63 5.55
N VAL A 37 -5.75 -15.00 4.32
CA VAL A 37 -5.17 -14.07 3.35
C VAL A 37 -6.18 -13.01 2.92
N LEU A 38 -7.43 -13.39 2.61
CA LEU A 38 -8.47 -12.44 2.23
C LEU A 38 -8.80 -11.46 3.36
N VAL A 39 -9.01 -11.98 4.58
CA VAL A 39 -9.31 -11.16 5.77
C VAL A 39 -8.15 -10.22 6.07
N GLY A 40 -6.90 -10.73 6.05
CA GLY A 40 -5.71 -9.91 6.30
C GLY A 40 -5.44 -8.89 5.20
N GLY A 41 -5.67 -9.25 3.93
CA GLY A 41 -5.50 -8.36 2.80
C GLY A 41 -6.52 -7.21 2.79
N ILE A 42 -7.81 -7.54 2.91
CA ILE A 42 -8.89 -6.54 2.96
C ILE A 42 -8.79 -5.70 4.23
N GLY A 43 -8.68 -6.36 5.39
CA GLY A 43 -8.58 -5.69 6.69
C GLY A 43 -7.35 -4.81 6.79
N GLY A 44 -6.19 -5.32 6.36
CA GLY A 44 -4.95 -4.55 6.28
C GLY A 44 -5.06 -3.33 5.37
N PHE A 45 -5.60 -3.52 4.15
CA PHE A 45 -5.80 -2.41 3.23
C PHE A 45 -6.69 -1.33 3.83
N LEU A 46 -7.85 -1.69 4.39
CA LEU A 46 -8.76 -0.74 5.01
C LEU A 46 -8.09 -0.02 6.18
N PHE A 47 -7.42 -0.76 7.06
CA PHE A 47 -6.68 -0.20 8.18
C PHE A 47 -5.66 0.84 7.71
N PHE A 48 -4.75 0.51 6.79
CA PHE A 48 -3.74 1.44 6.29
C PHE A 48 -4.34 2.59 5.47
N TYR A 49 -5.42 2.34 4.72
CA TYR A 49 -6.09 3.36 3.92
C TYR A 49 -6.69 4.44 4.80
N TYR A 50 -7.43 4.07 5.85
CA TYR A 50 -8.00 5.02 6.79
C TYR A 50 -6.95 5.63 7.72
N LEU A 51 -5.96 4.85 8.16
CA LEU A 51 -4.84 5.33 8.98
C LEU A 51 -3.98 6.37 8.25
N SER A 52 -3.88 6.29 6.92
CA SER A 52 -3.09 7.25 6.16
C SER A 52 -3.64 8.69 6.25
N LYS A 53 -4.94 8.89 6.46
CA LYS A 53 -5.54 10.23 6.58
C LYS A 53 -5.06 11.02 7.80
N PRO A 54 -5.14 10.50 9.04
CA PRO A 54 -4.56 11.17 10.19
C PRO A 54 -3.04 11.22 10.12
N LEU A 55 -2.36 10.20 9.55
CA LEU A 55 -0.91 10.21 9.40
C LEU A 55 -0.44 11.38 8.53
N ILE A 56 -1.04 11.58 7.36
CA ILE A 56 -0.68 12.69 6.45
C ILE A 56 -0.97 14.02 7.12
N ARG A 57 -2.14 14.18 7.76
CA ARG A 57 -2.48 15.42 8.48
C ARG A 57 -1.54 15.71 9.65
N GLY A 58 -1.18 14.69 10.42
CA GLY A 58 -0.26 14.80 11.55
C GLY A 58 1.16 15.15 11.08
N ILE A 59 1.63 14.53 10.01
CA ILE A 59 2.92 14.87 9.38
C ILE A 59 2.90 16.33 8.89
N ASP A 60 1.88 16.74 8.13
CA ASP A 60 1.75 18.10 7.62
C ASP A 60 1.69 19.14 8.76
N PHE A 61 1.04 18.80 9.89
CA PHE A 61 0.97 19.66 11.08
C PHE A 61 2.30 19.73 11.85
N SER A 62 3.02 18.61 11.95
CA SER A 62 4.29 18.52 12.69
C SER A 62 5.48 19.05 11.90
N TRP A 63 5.37 19.06 10.56
CA TRP A 63 6.40 19.53 9.64
C TRP A 63 6.94 20.95 9.92
N PRO A 64 6.11 21.97 10.19
CA PRO A 64 6.60 23.30 10.55
C PRO A 64 7.40 23.33 11.87
N TYR A 65 7.07 22.46 12.84
CA TYR A 65 7.83 22.32 14.08
C TYR A 65 9.18 21.63 13.84
N LEU A 66 9.17 20.53 13.08
CA LEU A 66 10.39 19.84 12.64
C LEU A 66 11.33 20.78 11.88
N CYS A 67 10.82 21.61 10.97
CA CYS A 67 11.64 22.59 10.24
C CYS A 67 12.32 23.63 11.16
N ARG A 68 11.84 23.85 12.40
CA ARG A 68 12.52 24.70 13.40
C ARG A 68 13.64 23.96 14.16
N LEU A 69 13.52 22.65 14.32
CA LEU A 69 14.47 21.80 15.06
C LEU A 69 15.62 21.27 14.18
N VAL A 70 15.52 21.39 12.86
CA VAL A 70 16.51 20.84 11.93
C VAL A 70 17.81 21.66 11.94
N PRO A 71 19.00 21.02 12.14
CA PRO A 71 20.29 21.69 12.15
C PRO A 71 20.69 22.29 10.79
N HIS A 72 21.60 23.29 10.82
CA HIS A 72 21.95 24.13 9.68
C HIS A 72 22.34 23.35 8.41
N PHE A 73 23.03 22.22 8.54
CA PHE A 73 23.52 21.43 7.40
C PHE A 73 22.38 20.82 6.56
N ILE A 74 21.31 20.36 7.22
CA ILE A 74 20.13 19.76 6.58
C ILE A 74 19.18 20.87 6.09
N ARG A 75 19.17 22.02 6.78
CA ARG A 75 18.35 23.19 6.43
C ARG A 75 18.62 23.71 5.02
N VAL A 76 19.87 23.71 4.55
CA VAL A 76 20.23 24.17 3.19
C VAL A 76 19.68 23.19 2.12
N ARG A 77 19.68 21.88 2.40
CA ARG A 77 19.20 20.85 1.47
C ARG A 77 17.66 20.77 1.40
N TYR A 78 16.98 21.04 2.51
CA TYR A 78 15.52 20.96 2.62
C TYR A 78 14.79 22.31 2.68
N LYS A 79 15.51 23.44 2.53
CA LYS A 79 14.96 24.81 2.56
C LYS A 79 13.74 24.96 1.65
N GLY A 80 13.87 24.47 0.40
CA GLY A 80 12.80 24.51 -0.59
C GLY A 80 11.65 23.53 -0.37
N TYR A 81 11.74 22.61 0.60
CA TYR A 81 10.61 21.77 1.04
C TYR A 81 9.90 22.42 2.23
N CYS A 82 10.64 22.92 3.22
CA CYS A 82 10.08 23.69 4.35
C CYS A 82 9.31 24.93 3.88
N GLU A 83 9.86 25.71 2.94
CA GLU A 83 9.14 26.86 2.36
C GLU A 83 7.85 26.44 1.63
N ARG A 84 7.87 25.31 0.91
CA ARG A 84 6.69 24.83 0.16
C ARG A 84 5.54 24.41 1.07
N VAL A 85 5.86 23.76 2.19
CA VAL A 85 4.88 23.35 3.21
C VAL A 85 4.29 24.58 3.89
N GLN A 86 5.13 25.58 4.23
CA GLN A 86 4.70 26.80 4.91
C GLN A 86 3.86 27.71 4.00
N THR A 87 4.17 27.79 2.70
CA THR A 87 3.45 28.69 1.77
C THR A 87 2.32 28.00 0.98
N LYS A 88 2.01 26.72 1.24
CA LYS A 88 1.07 25.89 0.43
C LYS A 88 1.31 26.02 -1.09
N LYS A 89 2.56 26.23 -1.52
CA LYS A 89 2.86 26.49 -2.95
C LYS A 89 2.68 25.19 -3.73
N LEU A 90 1.84 25.24 -4.77
CA LEU A 90 1.60 24.11 -5.67
C LEU A 90 2.95 23.56 -6.21
N PRO A 91 3.11 22.23 -6.29
CA PRO A 91 4.36 21.63 -6.74
C PRO A 91 4.69 22.10 -8.16
N LYS A 92 5.97 22.46 -8.41
CA LYS A 92 6.45 22.87 -9.74
C LYS A 92 6.20 21.75 -10.75
N ILE A 93 5.30 22.01 -11.70
CA ILE A 93 4.79 21.08 -12.73
C ILE A 93 5.94 20.58 -13.64
N PHE A 94 7.03 21.34 -13.76
CA PHE A 94 8.05 21.16 -14.79
C PHE A 94 9.33 20.39 -14.39
N SER A 95 9.39 19.78 -13.20
CA SER A 95 10.54 18.93 -12.83
C SER A 95 10.53 17.58 -13.55
N ARG A 96 11.70 17.02 -13.91
CA ARG A 96 11.82 15.66 -14.50
C ARG A 96 11.09 14.59 -13.67
N LYS A 97 11.14 14.70 -12.34
CA LYS A 97 10.41 13.83 -11.41
C LYS A 97 8.89 14.04 -11.48
N SER A 98 8.44 15.30 -11.60
CA SER A 98 7.02 15.64 -11.77
C SER A 98 6.46 15.12 -13.10
N ARG A 99 7.23 15.22 -14.19
CA ARG A 99 6.85 14.67 -15.51
C ARG A 99 6.80 13.14 -15.51
N LEU A 100 7.73 12.47 -14.84
CA LEU A 100 7.68 11.00 -14.71
C LEU A 100 6.44 10.55 -13.91
N ILE A 101 6.19 11.18 -12.75
CA ILE A 101 5.00 10.89 -11.94
C ILE A 101 3.73 11.20 -12.73
N SER A 102 3.70 12.30 -13.49
CA SER A 102 2.57 12.65 -14.35
C SER A 102 2.37 11.63 -15.47
N ARG A 103 3.44 11.16 -16.13
CA ARG A 103 3.36 10.13 -17.17
C ARG A 103 2.85 8.81 -16.61
N ILE A 104 3.39 8.35 -15.49
CA ILE A 104 2.92 7.11 -14.82
C ILE A 104 1.43 7.27 -14.44
N LYS A 105 1.03 8.44 -13.93
CA LYS A 105 -0.36 8.76 -13.60
C LYS A 105 -1.28 8.79 -14.82
N THR A 106 -0.83 9.30 -15.97
CA THR A 106 -1.62 9.37 -17.20
C THR A 106 -1.66 8.04 -17.96
N THR A 107 -0.60 7.24 -17.90
CA THR A 107 -0.47 5.99 -18.67
C THR A 107 -1.02 4.77 -17.92
N TYR A 108 -0.78 4.66 -16.62
CA TYR A 108 -1.23 3.51 -15.80
C TYR A 108 -2.44 3.82 -14.91
N GLY A 109 -2.75 5.10 -14.66
CA GLY A 109 -3.98 5.51 -13.99
C GLY A 109 -4.23 4.86 -12.62
N LEU A 110 -5.50 4.91 -12.20
CA LEU A 110 -5.96 4.26 -10.97
C LEU A 110 -5.80 2.72 -11.05
N TRP A 111 -6.09 2.14 -12.22
CA TRP A 111 -6.10 0.70 -12.45
C TRP A 111 -4.73 0.05 -12.30
N GLY A 112 -3.67 0.69 -12.82
CA GLY A 112 -2.32 0.19 -12.68
C GLY A 112 -1.88 0.12 -11.21
N ILE A 113 -2.24 1.11 -10.39
CA ILE A 113 -1.96 1.06 -8.95
C ILE A 113 -2.76 -0.08 -8.31
N VAL A 114 -4.06 -0.16 -8.56
CA VAL A 114 -4.94 -1.19 -7.97
C VAL A 114 -4.45 -2.60 -8.30
N VAL A 115 -4.12 -2.89 -9.57
CA VAL A 115 -3.68 -4.21 -10.01
C VAL A 115 -2.25 -4.53 -9.55
N ALA A 116 -1.34 -3.54 -9.59
CA ALA A 116 0.04 -3.75 -9.18
C ALA A 116 0.23 -3.79 -7.65
N THR A 117 -0.73 -3.31 -6.86
CA THR A 117 -0.61 -3.28 -5.40
C THR A 117 -0.50 -4.71 -4.83
N PRO A 118 -1.47 -5.62 -4.96
CA PRO A 118 -1.36 -6.92 -4.31
C PRO A 118 -0.15 -7.77 -4.76
N LEU A 119 0.43 -7.48 -5.93
CA LEU A 119 1.64 -8.12 -6.47
C LEU A 119 2.97 -7.45 -6.09
N PHE A 120 3.15 -6.18 -6.45
CA PHE A 120 4.45 -5.49 -6.45
C PHE A 120 4.55 -4.43 -5.36
N LEU A 121 3.44 -3.79 -5.00
CA LEU A 121 3.40 -2.70 -4.04
C LEU A 121 2.82 -3.17 -2.72
N THR A 122 3.59 -3.12 -1.63
CA THR A 122 3.06 -3.50 -0.30
C THR A 122 1.71 -2.82 -0.01
N ILE A 123 0.76 -3.57 0.55
CA ILE A 123 -0.59 -3.05 0.85
C ILE A 123 -0.56 -1.69 1.57
N PRO A 124 0.30 -1.46 2.58
CA PRO A 124 0.41 -0.16 3.24
C PRO A 124 0.77 0.97 2.26
N LEU A 125 1.71 0.71 1.36
CA LEU A 125 2.18 1.68 0.38
C LEU A 125 1.10 1.98 -0.66
N GLY A 126 0.43 0.95 -1.18
CA GLY A 126 -0.69 1.11 -2.09
C GLY A 126 -1.87 1.84 -1.46
N ALA A 127 -2.22 1.51 -0.21
CA ALA A 127 -3.25 2.20 0.55
C ALA A 127 -2.93 3.69 0.75
N PHE A 128 -1.69 4.01 1.09
CA PHE A 128 -1.23 5.39 1.23
C PHE A 128 -1.29 6.15 -0.11
N LEU A 129 -0.82 5.55 -1.20
CA LEU A 129 -0.85 6.14 -2.54
C LEU A 129 -2.29 6.38 -3.00
N LEU A 130 -3.17 5.40 -2.83
CA LEU A 130 -4.58 5.50 -3.22
C LEU A 130 -5.30 6.61 -2.44
N ASN A 131 -5.07 6.70 -1.13
CA ASN A 131 -5.63 7.80 -0.34
C ASN A 131 -5.04 9.15 -0.78
N LYS A 132 -3.71 9.26 -0.93
CA LYS A 132 -3.06 10.52 -1.30
C LYS A 132 -3.49 11.07 -2.67
N TYR A 133 -3.57 10.20 -3.68
CA TYR A 133 -3.79 10.63 -5.07
C TYR A 133 -5.25 10.51 -5.53
N TYR A 134 -6.02 9.59 -4.94
CA TYR A 134 -7.36 9.24 -5.40
C TYR A 134 -8.43 9.26 -4.29
N SER A 135 -8.18 9.83 -3.10
CA SER A 135 -9.18 9.89 -2.01
C SER A 135 -10.51 10.56 -2.39
N ARG A 136 -10.58 11.39 -3.45
CA ARG A 136 -11.86 11.97 -3.90
C ARG A 136 -12.79 10.98 -4.61
N ARG A 137 -12.27 9.84 -5.09
CA ARG A 137 -13.05 8.83 -5.81
C ARG A 137 -13.54 7.76 -4.83
N LYS A 138 -14.85 7.73 -4.56
CA LYS A 138 -15.46 6.79 -3.59
C LYS A 138 -15.28 5.32 -3.97
N HIS A 139 -15.20 4.99 -5.27
CA HIS A 139 -15.10 3.61 -5.75
C HIS A 139 -13.70 2.98 -5.65
N VAL A 140 -12.68 3.74 -5.23
CA VAL A 140 -11.29 3.25 -5.16
C VAL A 140 -11.14 2.09 -4.19
N VAL A 141 -11.81 2.17 -3.05
CA VAL A 141 -11.80 1.10 -2.03
C VAL A 141 -12.39 -0.18 -2.61
N PHE A 142 -13.51 -0.07 -3.31
CA PHE A 142 -14.17 -1.22 -3.95
C PHE A 142 -13.28 -1.88 -5.01
N TYR A 143 -12.67 -1.10 -5.90
CA TYR A 143 -11.74 -1.64 -6.91
C TYR A 143 -10.55 -2.35 -6.27
N MET A 144 -10.03 -1.82 -5.15
CA MET A 144 -8.92 -2.47 -4.45
C MET A 144 -9.34 -3.80 -3.82
N ILE A 145 -10.51 -3.86 -3.17
CA ILE A 145 -11.04 -5.11 -2.62
C ILE A 145 -11.22 -6.15 -3.75
N LEU A 146 -11.78 -5.73 -4.89
CA LEU A 146 -11.96 -6.61 -6.04
C LEU A 146 -10.62 -7.13 -6.57
N SER A 147 -9.59 -6.29 -6.58
CA SER A 147 -8.24 -6.71 -6.96
C SER A 147 -7.62 -7.68 -5.97
N ILE A 148 -7.79 -7.48 -4.66
CA ILE A 148 -7.32 -8.40 -3.60
C ILE A 148 -7.96 -9.77 -3.80
N ILE A 149 -9.28 -9.82 -4.01
CA ILE A 149 -10.03 -11.06 -4.26
C ILE A 149 -9.53 -11.73 -5.55
N GLY A 150 -9.40 -10.96 -6.64
CA GLY A 150 -8.90 -11.48 -7.91
C GLY A 150 -7.51 -12.10 -7.79
N TRP A 151 -6.58 -11.43 -7.09
CA TRP A 151 -5.24 -11.97 -6.84
C TRP A 151 -5.24 -13.18 -5.91
N ALA A 152 -6.11 -13.21 -4.89
CA ALA A 152 -6.29 -14.43 -4.09
C ALA A 152 -6.73 -15.60 -4.96
N ALA A 153 -7.70 -15.39 -5.87
CA ALA A 153 -8.17 -16.44 -6.78
C ALA A 153 -7.07 -16.92 -7.74
N ILE A 154 -6.24 -16.01 -8.28
CA ILE A 154 -5.10 -16.36 -9.13
C ILE A 154 -4.07 -17.18 -8.35
N LEU A 155 -3.66 -16.73 -7.16
CA LEU A 155 -2.69 -17.43 -6.32
C LEU A 155 -3.22 -18.80 -5.86
N SER A 156 -4.50 -18.85 -5.50
CA SER A 156 -5.24 -20.05 -5.15
C SER A 156 -5.26 -21.05 -6.31
N GLY A 157 -5.55 -20.59 -7.54
CA GLY A 157 -5.49 -21.42 -8.74
C GLY A 157 -4.09 -21.95 -9.04
N ILE A 158 -3.04 -21.12 -8.86
CA ILE A 158 -1.65 -21.56 -9.04
C ILE A 158 -1.29 -22.67 -8.05
N ILE A 159 -1.66 -22.54 -6.77
CA ILE A 159 -1.38 -23.57 -5.76
C ILE A 159 -2.13 -24.86 -6.07
N TYR A 160 -3.38 -24.76 -6.55
CA TYR A 160 -4.15 -25.93 -6.94
C TYR A 160 -3.55 -26.66 -8.15
N LEU A 161 -3.02 -25.91 -9.14
CA LEU A 161 -2.40 -26.47 -10.34
C LEU A 161 -1.00 -27.04 -10.08
N PHE A 162 -0.26 -26.50 -9.11
CA PHE A 162 1.11 -26.90 -8.78
C PHE A 162 1.26 -27.33 -7.31
N PRO A 163 0.57 -28.41 -6.87
CA PRO A 163 0.64 -28.87 -5.49
C PRO A 163 2.06 -29.34 -5.10
N ASN A 164 2.83 -29.88 -6.05
CA ASN A 164 4.16 -30.44 -5.83
C ASN A 164 5.28 -29.42 -5.62
N VAL A 165 5.01 -28.12 -5.75
CA VAL A 165 6.02 -27.05 -5.59
C VAL A 165 6.12 -26.57 -4.13
N PHE A 166 5.08 -26.82 -3.33
CA PHE A 166 4.95 -26.29 -1.97
C PHE A 166 4.72 -27.35 -0.89
N LEU A 167 4.72 -28.64 -1.26
CA LEU A 167 4.64 -29.81 -0.38
C LEU A 167 6.01 -30.48 -0.25
#